data_AF-A0A2H6GXR1-F1
#
_entry.id   AF-A0A2H6GXR1-F1
#
_cell.length_a   1.000
_cell.length_b   1.000
_cell.length_c   1.000
_cell.angle_alpha   90.00
_cell.angle_beta   90.00
_cell.angle_gamma   90.00
#
_symmetry.space_group_name_H-M   'P 1'
#
loop_
_entity.id
_entity.type
_entity.pdbx_description
1 polymer ?
#
loop_
_entity_poly.entity_id
_entity_poly.type
_entity_poly.pdbx_seq_one_letter_code
_entity_poly.pdbx_strand_id
1 'polypeptide(L)'
;METTKEGIWAIGDAIGKAMFRHAANEEAEIAWHNSGTGEHKVEMDYSATPHAVFTSPQIASVGLREAEARKSRGEILVGKAMYSEVAKGAAMMEDAAFAKAIVDKESLQILGFHIIGPYAAILLQEVVNAMANKLDIYSIGRAMHIHPALSELIVATLGNLAETS
;
A
#
# COMPACT_ATOMS: atom_id res chain seq x y z
N MET A 1 -7.30 -5.64 -19.56
CA MET A 1 -7.42 -4.33 -20.22
C MET A 1 -7.83 -4.44 -21.69
N GLU A 2 -7.89 -5.65 -22.27
CA GLU A 2 -8.48 -5.84 -23.59
C GLU A 2 -9.98 -5.58 -23.54
N THR A 3 -10.50 -4.89 -24.54
CA THR A 3 -11.93 -4.58 -24.65
C THR A 3 -12.69 -5.78 -25.22
N THR A 4 -13.99 -5.62 -25.46
CA THR A 4 -14.78 -6.61 -26.20
C THR A 4 -14.43 -6.67 -27.69
N LYS A 5 -13.61 -5.74 -28.20
CA LYS A 5 -13.04 -5.77 -29.55
C LYS A 5 -11.61 -6.28 -29.47
N GLU A 6 -11.38 -7.40 -30.16
CA GLU A 6 -10.07 -8.05 -30.24
C GLU A 6 -9.00 -7.07 -30.72
N GLY A 7 -7.85 -7.06 -30.04
CA GLY A 7 -6.73 -6.18 -30.35
C GLY A 7 -6.93 -4.71 -29.95
N ILE A 8 -8.08 -4.33 -29.38
CA ILE A 8 -8.33 -2.99 -28.86
C ILE A 8 -8.21 -3.00 -27.33
N TRP A 9 -7.34 -2.14 -26.81
CA TRP A 9 -7.01 -2.04 -25.39
C TRP A 9 -7.40 -0.68 -24.83
N ALA A 10 -7.85 -0.65 -23.57
CA ALA A 10 -8.16 0.57 -22.85
C ALA A 10 -7.45 0.60 -21.49
N ILE A 11 -6.93 1.76 -21.11
CA ILE A 11 -6.13 1.98 -19.89
C ILE A 11 -6.48 3.33 -19.26
N GLY A 12 -6.03 3.53 -18.02
CA GLY A 12 -6.16 4.74 -17.23
C GLY A 12 -7.61 5.05 -16.87
N ASP A 13 -7.91 6.34 -16.76
CA ASP A 13 -9.23 6.80 -16.31
C ASP A 13 -10.39 6.28 -17.17
N ALA A 14 -10.13 5.94 -18.43
CA ALA A 14 -11.12 5.37 -19.35
C ALA A 14 -11.71 4.03 -18.88
N ILE A 15 -10.97 3.25 -18.07
CA ILE A 15 -11.47 1.96 -17.54
C ILE A 15 -12.04 2.07 -16.12
N GLY A 16 -11.89 3.23 -15.46
CA GLY A 16 -12.52 3.53 -14.17
C GLY A 16 -12.09 2.66 -12.98
N LYS A 17 -11.00 1.87 -13.11
CA LYS A 17 -10.53 0.95 -12.07
C LYS A 17 -9.67 1.66 -11.01
N ALA A 18 -8.67 2.41 -11.44
CA ALA A 18 -7.81 3.21 -10.59
C ALA A 18 -7.40 4.49 -11.33
N MET A 19 -8.04 5.61 -11.00
CA MET A 19 -7.84 6.89 -11.69
C MET A 19 -6.60 7.63 -11.18
N PHE A 20 -5.44 6.99 -11.29
CA PHE A 20 -4.16 7.54 -10.88
C PHE A 20 -3.12 7.39 -11.99
N ARG A 21 -2.21 8.38 -12.10
CA ARG A 21 -1.19 8.38 -13.16
C ARG A 21 -0.29 7.16 -13.12
N HIS A 22 0.14 6.71 -11.94
CA HIS A 22 0.98 5.52 -11.78
C HIS A 22 0.23 4.23 -12.11
N ALA A 23 -1.06 4.12 -11.77
CA ALA A 23 -1.88 2.97 -12.18
C ALA A 23 -2.01 2.91 -13.72
N ALA A 24 -2.26 4.05 -14.36
CA ALA A 24 -2.32 4.13 -15.82
C ALA A 24 -1.00 3.77 -16.51
N ASN A 25 0.15 4.02 -15.87
CA ASN A 25 1.47 3.61 -16.39
C ASN A 25 1.62 2.09 -16.37
N GLU A 26 1.34 1.44 -15.23
CA GLU A 26 1.40 -0.02 -15.10
C GLU A 26 0.41 -0.71 -16.06
N GLU A 27 -0.80 -0.18 -16.18
CA GLU A 27 -1.79 -0.66 -17.13
C GLU A 27 -1.30 -0.54 -18.58
N ALA A 28 -0.58 0.53 -18.92
CA ALA A 28 0.01 0.72 -20.24
C ALA A 28 1.08 -0.34 -20.54
N GLU A 29 1.97 -0.62 -19.58
CA GLU A 29 3.02 -1.62 -19.73
C GLU A 29 2.43 -3.03 -19.93
N ILE A 30 1.43 -3.39 -19.12
CA ILE A 30 0.76 -4.69 -19.24
C ILE A 30 -0.05 -4.77 -20.54
N ALA A 31 -0.76 -3.71 -20.92
CA ALA A 31 -1.51 -3.69 -22.19
C ALA A 31 -0.57 -3.82 -23.39
N TRP A 32 0.58 -3.13 -23.37
CA TRP A 32 1.61 -3.26 -24.39
C TRP A 32 2.14 -4.70 -24.48
N HIS A 33 2.55 -5.29 -23.35
CA HIS A 33 3.02 -6.68 -23.27
C HIS A 33 1.97 -7.67 -23.81
N ASN A 34 0.72 -7.52 -23.38
CA ASN A 34 -0.37 -8.40 -23.78
C ASN A 34 -0.81 -8.21 -25.24
N SER A 35 -0.60 -7.03 -25.81
CA SER A 35 -0.90 -6.77 -27.23
C SER A 35 0.05 -7.53 -28.17
N GLY A 36 1.27 -7.80 -27.71
CA GLY A 36 2.29 -8.53 -28.47
C GLY A 36 2.34 -10.03 -28.21
N THR A 37 1.66 -10.54 -27.17
CA THR A 37 1.76 -11.94 -26.73
C THR A 37 0.41 -12.66 -26.80
N GLY A 38 0.33 -13.73 -27.60
CA GLY A 38 -0.91 -14.50 -27.79
C GLY A 38 -1.26 -15.46 -26.64
N GLU A 39 -0.25 -15.98 -25.93
CA GLU A 39 -0.43 -17.10 -24.99
C GLU A 39 0.06 -16.83 -23.55
N HIS A 40 0.62 -15.64 -23.27
CA HIS A 40 1.21 -15.30 -21.96
C HIS A 40 0.76 -13.92 -21.46
N LYS A 41 -0.55 -13.69 -21.47
CA LYS A 41 -1.13 -12.45 -20.98
C LYS A 41 -0.95 -12.33 -19.46
N VAL A 42 -0.55 -11.15 -19.01
CA VAL A 42 -0.42 -10.76 -17.62
C VAL A 42 -1.67 -10.01 -17.18
N GLU A 43 -2.17 -10.31 -15.99
CA GLU A 43 -3.27 -9.56 -15.37
C GLU A 43 -2.73 -8.47 -14.46
N MET A 44 -3.43 -7.33 -14.45
CA MET A 44 -3.13 -6.24 -13.53
C MET A 44 -3.59 -6.60 -12.12
N ASP A 45 -2.68 -6.52 -11.15
CA ASP A 45 -2.98 -6.67 -9.74
C ASP A 45 -3.23 -5.28 -9.11
N TYR A 46 -4.49 -4.98 -8.81
CA TYR A 46 -4.88 -3.73 -8.19
C TYR A 46 -4.76 -3.74 -6.66
N SER A 47 -4.48 -4.89 -6.03
CA SER A 47 -4.47 -5.00 -4.56
C SER A 47 -3.40 -4.14 -3.90
N ALA A 48 -2.30 -3.88 -4.60
CA ALA A 48 -1.20 -3.03 -4.16
C ALA A 48 -1.22 -1.62 -4.80
N THR A 49 -2.33 -1.16 -5.37
CA THR A 49 -2.41 0.18 -5.97
C THR A 49 -2.36 1.27 -4.89
N PRO A 50 -1.30 2.09 -4.82
CA PRO A 50 -1.23 3.17 -3.83
C PRO A 50 -2.01 4.40 -4.29
N HIS A 51 -2.29 5.29 -3.36
CA HIS A 51 -2.68 6.67 -3.67
C HIS A 51 -2.16 7.63 -2.60
N ALA A 52 -2.00 8.89 -2.99
CA ALA A 52 -1.59 9.95 -2.09
C ALA A 52 -2.31 11.26 -2.40
N VAL A 53 -2.58 12.04 -1.36
CA VAL A 53 -3.05 13.42 -1.40
C VAL A 53 -1.94 14.30 -0.83
N PHE A 54 -1.43 15.22 -1.65
CA PHE A 54 -0.26 16.07 -1.34
C PHE A 54 -0.64 17.35 -0.59
N THR A 55 -1.51 17.24 0.41
CA THR A 55 -1.81 18.31 1.36
C THR A 55 -0.69 18.47 2.40
N SER A 56 -0.86 19.42 3.32
CA SER A 56 -0.02 19.55 4.52
C SER A 56 -0.85 19.23 5.77
N PRO A 57 -0.65 18.09 6.45
CA PRO A 57 0.27 17.00 6.09
C PRO A 57 -0.21 16.16 4.88
N GLN A 58 0.68 15.33 4.33
CA GLN A 58 0.33 14.38 3.26
C GLN A 58 -0.53 13.24 3.81
N ILE A 59 -1.36 12.66 2.95
CA ILE A 59 -2.08 11.42 3.23
C ILE A 59 -1.69 10.42 2.16
N ALA A 60 -1.31 9.21 2.54
CA ALA A 60 -1.00 8.14 1.60
C ALA A 60 -1.63 6.83 2.09
N SER A 61 -2.18 6.03 1.18
CA SER A 61 -2.61 4.68 1.53
C SER A 61 -2.58 3.70 0.37
N VAL A 62 -2.58 2.42 0.71
CA VAL A 62 -2.61 1.28 -0.21
C VAL A 62 -3.55 0.22 0.34
N GLY A 63 -4.21 -0.52 -0.55
CA GLY A 63 -5.05 -1.66 -0.18
C GLY A 63 -6.36 -1.29 0.51
N LEU A 64 -6.84 -2.22 1.34
CA LEU A 64 -8.15 -2.16 1.96
C LEU A 64 -8.21 -1.18 3.14
N ARG A 65 -9.37 -0.55 3.32
CA ARG A 65 -9.75 0.07 4.58
C ARG A 65 -10.18 -1.00 5.58
N GLU A 66 -10.12 -0.69 6.86
CA GLU A 66 -10.39 -1.68 7.92
C GLU A 66 -11.79 -2.29 7.79
N ALA A 67 -12.83 -1.48 7.53
CA ALA A 67 -14.19 -1.97 7.35
C ALA A 67 -14.33 -2.92 6.14
N GLU A 68 -13.58 -2.67 5.07
CA GLU A 68 -13.55 -3.51 3.87
C GLU A 68 -12.82 -4.82 4.14
N ALA A 69 -11.70 -4.76 4.87
CA ALA A 69 -10.93 -5.92 5.28
C ALA A 69 -11.73 -6.83 6.21
N ARG A 70 -12.42 -6.28 7.22
CA ARG A 70 -13.32 -7.06 8.10
C ARG A 70 -14.41 -7.78 7.31
N LYS A 71 -15.02 -7.07 6.34
CA LYS A 71 -16.09 -7.65 5.51
C LYS A 71 -15.59 -8.77 4.58
N SER A 72 -14.37 -8.65 4.06
CA SER A 72 -13.85 -9.56 3.01
C SER A 72 -12.97 -10.70 3.54
N ARG A 73 -12.30 -10.53 4.68
CA ARG A 73 -11.35 -11.50 5.25
C ARG A 73 -11.78 -12.07 6.61
N GLY A 74 -12.70 -11.39 7.30
CA GLY A 74 -13.18 -11.83 8.62
C GLY A 74 -12.20 -11.49 9.75
N GLU A 75 -11.11 -12.26 9.87
CA GLU A 75 -10.12 -12.10 10.94
C GLU A 75 -8.93 -11.25 10.49
N ILE A 76 -8.76 -10.08 11.12
CA ILE A 76 -7.69 -9.14 10.81
C ILE A 76 -6.97 -8.69 12.09
N LEU A 77 -5.72 -8.29 11.93
CA LEU A 77 -4.94 -7.57 12.92
C LEU A 77 -4.84 -6.10 12.50
N VAL A 78 -4.94 -5.20 13.48
CA VAL A 78 -4.81 -3.76 13.24
C VAL A 78 -3.72 -3.20 14.13
N GLY A 79 -2.82 -2.42 13.55
CA GLY A 79 -1.72 -1.77 14.24
C GLY A 79 -1.74 -0.28 13.97
N LYS A 80 -1.37 0.53 14.96
CA LYS A 80 -1.27 1.99 14.83
C LYS A 80 -0.05 2.47 15.59
N ALA A 81 0.72 3.37 15.00
CA ALA A 81 1.80 4.09 15.67
C ALA A 81 1.75 5.57 15.30
N MET A 82 1.98 6.44 16.27
CA MET A 82 2.15 7.87 16.06
C MET A 82 3.55 8.19 15.56
N TYR A 83 3.72 9.26 14.78
CA TYR A 83 5.07 9.71 14.37
C TYR A 83 5.95 10.04 15.58
N SER A 84 5.37 10.60 16.63
CA SER A 84 6.04 10.91 17.90
C SER A 84 6.61 9.68 18.64
N GLU A 85 6.19 8.47 18.28
CA GLU A 85 6.71 7.23 18.88
C GLU A 85 8.07 6.82 18.30
N VAL A 86 8.50 7.37 17.16
CA VAL A 86 9.81 7.10 16.56
C VAL A 86 10.75 8.30 16.67
N ALA A 87 12.05 8.03 16.83
CA ALA A 87 13.05 9.07 17.14
C ALA A 87 13.03 10.24 16.14
N LYS A 88 12.89 9.95 14.84
CA LYS A 88 12.84 10.99 13.81
C LYS A 88 11.55 11.83 13.89
N GLY A 89 10.40 11.21 14.15
CA GLY A 89 9.12 11.92 14.24
C GLY A 89 9.02 12.75 15.52
N ALA A 90 9.53 12.24 16.65
CA ALA A 90 9.70 13.01 17.88
C ALA A 90 10.60 14.25 17.66
N ALA A 91 11.73 14.09 16.95
CA ALA A 91 12.61 15.21 16.61
C ALA A 91 11.96 16.24 15.66
N MET A 92 10.92 15.84 14.92
CA MET A 92 10.14 16.73 14.05
C MET A 92 8.98 17.41 14.79
N MET A 93 8.75 17.09 16.07
CA MET A 93 7.61 17.57 16.87
C MET A 93 6.27 17.29 16.18
N GLU A 94 6.16 16.10 15.59
CA GLU A 94 4.96 15.69 14.86
C GLU A 94 4.06 14.81 15.74
N ASP A 95 3.13 15.46 16.44
CA ASP A 95 2.28 14.83 17.47
C ASP A 95 0.92 14.35 16.96
N ALA A 96 0.50 14.82 15.77
CA ALA A 96 -0.82 14.52 15.21
C ALA A 96 -0.78 13.48 14.08
N ALA A 97 0.38 13.25 13.47
CA ALA A 97 0.57 12.27 12.40
C ALA A 97 0.64 10.83 12.93
N PHE A 98 0.17 9.89 12.11
CA PHE A 98 0.20 8.47 12.45
C PHE A 98 0.21 7.59 11.19
N ALA A 99 0.59 6.34 11.42
CA ALA A 99 0.43 5.24 10.48
C ALA A 99 -0.50 4.17 11.07
N LYS A 100 -1.21 3.46 10.18
CA LYS A 100 -2.12 2.37 10.52
C LYS A 100 -1.95 1.22 9.54
N ALA A 101 -1.71 0.03 10.08
CA ALA A 101 -1.64 -1.22 9.33
C ALA A 101 -2.91 -2.05 9.52
N ILE A 102 -3.29 -2.76 8.47
CA ILE A 102 -4.32 -3.79 8.47
C ILE A 102 -3.70 -5.03 7.88
N VAL A 103 -3.69 -6.13 8.63
CA VAL A 103 -2.97 -7.36 8.30
C VAL A 103 -3.92 -8.54 8.40
N ASP A 104 -3.80 -9.47 7.46
CA ASP A 104 -4.52 -10.74 7.51
C ASP A 104 -3.97 -11.61 8.64
N LYS A 105 -4.84 -12.14 9.50
CA LYS A 105 -4.40 -12.84 10.72
C LYS A 105 -3.71 -14.18 10.42
N GLU A 106 -4.13 -14.87 9.35
CA GLU A 106 -3.61 -16.19 9.02
C GLU A 106 -2.30 -16.11 8.22
N SER A 107 -2.32 -15.36 7.12
CA SER A 107 -1.18 -15.25 6.20
C SER A 107 -0.13 -14.23 6.64
N LEU A 108 -0.50 -13.33 7.56
CA LEU A 108 0.34 -12.20 7.98
C LEU A 108 0.76 -11.29 6.81
N GLN A 109 0.00 -11.30 5.72
CA GLN A 109 0.15 -10.36 4.62
C GLN A 109 -0.55 -9.05 4.94
N ILE A 110 0.03 -7.94 4.48
CA ILE A 110 -0.57 -6.62 4.62
C ILE A 110 -1.76 -6.51 3.66
N LEU A 111 -2.94 -6.24 4.21
CA LEU A 111 -4.18 -6.02 3.46
C LEU A 111 -4.38 -4.54 3.12
N GLY A 112 -3.87 -3.65 3.96
CA GLY A 112 -3.87 -2.22 3.71
C GLY A 112 -3.01 -1.46 4.71
N PHE A 113 -2.54 -0.29 4.29
CA PHE A 113 -1.69 0.56 5.11
C PHE A 113 -2.00 2.03 4.81
N HIS A 114 -2.13 2.82 5.86
CA HIS A 114 -2.64 4.20 5.80
C HIS A 114 -1.74 5.11 6.63
N ILE A 115 -1.27 6.20 6.05
CA ILE A 115 -0.37 7.16 6.70
C ILE A 115 -0.93 8.57 6.50
N ILE A 116 -1.02 9.34 7.57
CA ILE A 116 -1.18 10.79 7.52
C ILE A 116 0.01 11.41 8.24
N GLY A 117 0.79 12.24 7.54
CA GLY A 117 2.00 12.85 8.08
C GLY A 117 2.98 13.36 7.03
N PRO A 118 4.08 14.00 7.46
CA PRO A 118 5.19 14.35 6.58
C PRO A 118 5.74 13.12 5.86
N TYR A 119 6.02 13.27 4.56
CA TYR A 119 6.59 12.22 3.72
C TYR A 119 5.77 10.93 3.60
N ALA A 120 4.47 10.95 3.91
CA ALA A 120 3.58 9.78 3.86
C ALA A 120 3.66 9.04 2.53
N ALA A 121 3.68 9.76 1.40
CA ALA A 121 3.75 9.14 0.06
C ALA A 121 5.05 8.37 -0.17
N ILE A 122 6.17 8.86 0.36
CA ILE A 122 7.48 8.22 0.21
C ILE A 122 7.59 7.02 1.15
N LEU A 123 7.13 7.16 2.40
CA LEU A 123 7.16 6.08 3.39
C LEU A 123 6.32 4.88 2.93
N LEU A 124 5.13 5.14 2.39
CA LEU A 124 4.21 4.08 1.96
C LEU A 124 4.82 3.14 0.90
N GLN A 125 5.78 3.62 0.10
CA GLN A 125 6.36 2.83 -1.00
C GLN A 125 6.99 1.51 -0.53
N GLU A 126 7.57 1.47 0.67
CA GLU A 126 8.10 0.22 1.25
C GLU A 126 7.00 -0.84 1.41
N VAL A 127 5.83 -0.43 1.90
CA VAL A 127 4.66 -1.30 2.08
C VAL A 127 4.06 -1.72 0.74
N VAL A 128 4.00 -0.80 -0.22
CA VAL A 128 3.55 -1.11 -1.60
C VAL A 128 4.41 -2.21 -2.21
N ASN A 129 5.74 -2.11 -2.07
CA ASN A 129 6.66 -3.12 -2.59
C ASN A 129 6.45 -4.47 -1.92
N ALA A 130 6.23 -4.51 -0.60
CA ALA A 130 5.95 -5.75 0.13
C ALA A 130 4.62 -6.38 -0.33
N MET A 131 3.56 -5.59 -0.48
CA MET A 131 2.25 -6.05 -0.95
C MET A 131 2.30 -6.56 -2.39
N ALA A 132 2.96 -5.84 -3.29
CA ALA A 132 3.12 -6.24 -4.70
C ALA A 132 3.85 -7.58 -4.85
N ASN A 133 4.77 -7.89 -3.92
CA ASN A 133 5.50 -9.15 -3.87
C ASN A 133 4.84 -10.21 -2.96
N LYS A 134 3.65 -9.93 -2.42
CA LYS A 134 2.89 -10.84 -1.54
C LYS A 134 3.70 -11.31 -0.32
N LEU A 135 4.54 -10.44 0.21
CA LEU A 135 5.37 -10.73 1.37
C LEU A 135 4.58 -10.62 2.67
N ASP A 136 5.01 -11.39 3.67
CA ASP A 136 4.53 -11.26 5.05
C ASP A 136 5.15 -10.04 5.75
N ILE A 137 4.57 -9.65 6.89
CA ILE A 137 5.10 -8.56 7.73
C ILE A 137 6.51 -8.82 8.25
N TYR A 138 6.93 -10.08 8.38
CA TYR A 138 8.27 -10.41 8.86
C TYR A 138 9.36 -10.03 7.87
N SER A 139 9.04 -10.00 6.57
CA SER A 139 9.95 -9.56 5.53
C SER A 139 10.37 -8.10 5.73
N ILE A 140 9.43 -7.23 6.14
CA ILE A 140 9.73 -5.85 6.56
C ILE A 140 10.48 -5.85 7.90
N GLY A 141 9.97 -6.56 8.91
CA GLY A 141 10.55 -6.55 10.25
C GLY A 141 11.99 -7.10 10.34
N ARG A 142 12.41 -7.97 9.41
CA ARG A 142 13.79 -8.50 9.32
C ARG A 142 14.75 -7.55 8.62
N ALA A 143 14.25 -6.56 7.88
CA ALA A 143 15.10 -5.60 7.20
C ALA A 143 15.76 -4.63 8.19
N MET A 144 17.01 -4.29 7.94
CA MET A 144 17.72 -3.29 8.75
C MET A 144 17.21 -1.89 8.40
N HIS A 145 16.57 -1.23 9.36
CA HIS A 145 16.10 0.14 9.21
C HIS A 145 17.18 1.12 9.66
N ILE A 146 17.36 2.18 8.87
CA ILE A 146 18.27 3.27 9.22
C ILE A 146 17.73 3.97 10.47
N HIS A 147 18.62 4.30 11.42
CA HIS A 147 18.30 5.06 12.60
C HIS A 147 19.13 6.36 12.68
N PRO A 148 18.52 7.51 13.03
CA PRO A 148 17.09 7.75 13.14
C PRO A 148 16.44 8.00 11.77
N ALA A 149 15.32 7.34 11.45
CA ALA A 149 14.56 7.56 10.23
C ALA A 149 13.04 7.41 10.41
N LEU A 150 12.26 8.06 9.54
CA LEU A 150 10.80 7.89 9.55
C LEU A 150 10.35 6.50 9.08
N SER A 151 11.19 5.74 8.36
CA SER A 151 10.84 4.35 7.98
C SER A 151 10.68 3.44 9.19
N GLU A 152 11.30 3.76 10.33
CA GLU A 152 11.06 3.06 11.61
C GLU A 152 9.57 3.11 12.03
N LEU A 153 8.79 4.08 11.54
CA LEU A 153 7.35 4.16 11.77
C LEU A 153 6.60 2.94 11.21
N ILE A 154 7.04 2.40 10.08
CA ILE A 154 6.40 1.21 9.48
C ILE A 154 6.59 0.02 10.42
N VAL A 155 7.80 -0.18 10.92
CA VAL A 155 8.13 -1.24 11.89
C VAL A 155 7.34 -1.05 13.18
N ALA A 156 7.29 0.15 13.74
CA ALA A 156 6.51 0.46 14.94
C ALA A 156 5.01 0.14 14.74
N THR A 157 4.46 0.53 13.59
CA THR A 157 3.04 0.27 13.25
C THR A 157 2.75 -1.22 13.18
N LEU A 158 3.64 -2.01 12.57
CA LEU A 158 3.52 -3.47 12.49
C LEU A 158 3.78 -4.16 13.84
N GLY A 159 4.62 -3.57 14.69
CA GLY A 159 4.87 -4.05 16.06
C GLY A 159 3.65 -3.89 16.97
N ASN A 160 2.77 -2.93 16.66
CA ASN A 160 1.56 -2.62 17.44
C ASN A 160 0.31 -3.39 16.97
N LEU A 161 0.46 -4.45 16.17
CA LEU A 161 -0.65 -5.26 15.69
C LEU A 161 -1.39 -5.95 16.84
N ALA A 162 -2.70 -5.76 16.91
CA ALA A 162 -3.58 -6.43 17.85
C ALA A 162 -4.88 -6.88 17.19
N GLU A 163 -5.51 -7.91 17.76
CA GLU A 163 -6.90 -8.21 17.46
C GLU A 163 -7.76 -7.04 17.93
N THR A 164 -8.61 -6.54 17.04
CA THR A 164 -9.54 -5.46 17.36
C THR A 164 -10.95 -6.02 17.28
N SER A 165 -11.64 -5.98 18.42
CA SER A 165 -13.03 -6.40 18.62
C SER A 165 -14.03 -5.54 17.85
#